data_AF-A0A950N523-F1
#
_entry.id   AF-A0A950N523-F1
#
_cell.length_a   1.000
_cell.length_b   1.000
_cell.length_c   1.000
_cell.angle_alpha   90.00
_cell.angle_beta   90.00
_cell.angle_gamma   90.00
#
_symmetry.space_group_name_H-M   'P 1'
#
loop_
_entity.id
_entity.type
_entity.pdbx_description
1 polymer ?
#
loop_
_entity_poly.entity_id
_entity_poly.type
_entity_poly.pdbx_seq_one_letter_code
_entity_poly.pdbx_strand_id
1 'polypeptide(L)'
;MTHISILASAAGALALSAFAAQAATVTLPQHGPAMTAGMSGNKGIAGTWLTTYDGQRNTFTQWRKDGTASQIIDFAPKTGNAQLGDWKVNGDGTVSLYLIGWSFDDKGNALTGYFTKTETDTVSGNSYSGNFEVTFYDLGGNIVFQHDGTLTATRVGQ
;
A
#
# COMPACT_ATOMS: atom_id res chain seq x y z
N MET A 1 57.99 -34.99 21.86
CA MET A 1 57.93 -34.34 23.19
C MET A 1 58.72 -33.04 23.05
N THR A 2 58.14 -31.85 23.20
CA THR A 2 57.38 -31.38 24.38
C THR A 2 56.30 -30.38 23.93
N HIS A 3 55.10 -30.47 24.51
CA HIS A 3 53.98 -29.54 24.32
C HIS A 3 54.08 -28.38 25.30
N ILE A 4 53.72 -27.16 24.89
CA ILE A 4 53.19 -26.12 25.77
C ILE A 4 52.04 -25.41 25.05
N SER A 5 50.83 -25.55 25.60
CA SER A 5 49.64 -24.76 25.26
C SER A 5 49.40 -23.76 26.39
N ILE A 6 49.06 -22.51 26.06
CA ILE A 6 48.47 -21.56 27.02
C ILE A 6 47.24 -20.94 26.35
N LEU A 7 46.10 -21.12 27.00
CA LEU A 7 44.81 -20.47 26.72
C LEU A 7 44.55 -19.38 27.78
N ALA A 8 43.60 -18.50 27.44
CA ALA A 8 42.95 -17.43 28.21
C ALA A 8 43.59 -16.04 28.03
N SER A 9 42.85 -14.93 27.83
CA SER A 9 41.43 -14.67 28.05
C SER A 9 40.91 -13.52 27.17
N ALA A 10 39.60 -13.52 26.97
CA ALA A 10 38.80 -12.64 26.13
C ALA A 10 38.86 -11.13 26.46
N ALA A 11 38.78 -10.31 25.41
CA ALA A 11 38.01 -9.06 25.43
C ALA A 11 37.08 -9.10 24.20
N GLY A 12 35.78 -9.16 24.47
CA GLY A 12 34.75 -9.48 23.49
C GLY A 12 34.68 -8.46 22.35
N ALA A 13 34.93 -8.93 21.14
CA ALA A 13 34.32 -8.32 19.98
C ALA A 13 32.84 -8.73 20.01
N LEU A 14 31.96 -7.79 20.36
CA LEU A 14 30.55 -7.91 20.00
C LEU A 14 30.51 -8.03 18.48
N ALA A 15 30.34 -9.26 17.99
CA ALA A 15 29.98 -9.49 16.62
C ALA A 15 28.62 -8.82 16.42
N LEU A 16 28.62 -7.63 15.80
CA LEU A 16 27.45 -7.18 15.05
C LEU A 16 27.24 -8.25 13.99
N SER A 17 26.37 -9.23 14.28
CA SER A 17 25.79 -10.07 13.25
C SER A 17 25.04 -9.12 12.33
N ALA A 18 25.69 -8.72 11.25
CA ALA A 18 25.01 -8.10 10.14
C ALA A 18 23.98 -9.13 9.69
N PHE A 19 22.71 -8.90 10.01
CA PHE A 19 21.63 -9.54 9.27
C PHE A 19 21.83 -9.06 7.84
N ALA A 20 22.41 -9.91 6.99
CA ALA A 20 22.32 -9.69 5.56
C ALA A 20 20.83 -9.66 5.26
N ALA A 21 20.28 -8.47 5.00
CA ALA A 21 18.92 -8.34 4.52
C ALA A 21 18.86 -9.11 3.20
N GLN A 22 18.29 -10.32 3.24
CA GLN A 22 18.04 -11.08 2.04
C GLN A 22 17.05 -10.25 1.23
N ALA A 23 17.50 -9.68 0.11
CA ALA A 23 16.60 -8.98 -0.79
C ALA A 23 15.55 -9.99 -1.29
N ALA A 24 14.31 -9.83 -0.84
CA ALA A 24 13.21 -10.62 -1.34
C ALA A 24 12.98 -10.26 -2.81
N THR A 25 12.89 -11.27 -3.67
CA THR A 25 12.39 -11.07 -5.03
C THR A 25 10.88 -10.96 -4.96
N VAL A 26 10.32 -9.88 -5.52
CA VAL A 26 8.87 -9.64 -5.55
C VAL A 26 8.39 -9.75 -6.99
N THR A 27 7.43 -10.64 -7.24
CA THR A 27 6.71 -10.70 -8.51
C THR A 27 5.49 -9.81 -8.43
N LEU A 28 5.42 -8.75 -9.23
CA LEU A 28 4.25 -7.86 -9.29
C LEU A 28 3.39 -8.19 -10.52
N PRO A 29 2.05 -8.10 -10.42
CA PRO A 29 1.21 -8.16 -11.61
C PRO A 29 1.58 -7.00 -12.54
N GLN A 30 1.68 -7.28 -13.84
CA GLN A 30 1.79 -6.20 -14.81
C GLN A 30 0.48 -5.42 -14.83
N HIS A 31 0.48 -4.26 -14.18
CA HIS A 31 -0.56 -3.27 -14.42
C HIS A 31 -0.39 -2.76 -15.86
N GLY A 32 -1.50 -2.47 -16.54
CA GLY A 32 -1.48 -1.89 -17.88
C GLY A 32 -0.65 -0.59 -17.95
N PRO A 33 -0.46 -0.01 -19.14
CA PRO A 33 0.33 1.22 -19.28
C PRO A 33 -0.13 2.25 -18.24
N ALA A 34 0.84 2.91 -17.59
CA ALA A 34 0.60 3.99 -16.65
C ALA A 34 -0.53 4.87 -17.19
N MET A 35 -1.53 5.17 -16.36
CA MET A 35 -2.77 5.79 -16.80
C MET A 35 -2.51 7.23 -17.29
N THR A 36 -2.00 7.39 -18.51
CA THR A 36 -1.76 8.69 -19.15
C THR A 36 -2.88 8.96 -20.15
N ALA A 37 -3.90 9.73 -19.73
CA ALA A 37 -4.63 10.71 -20.55
C ALA A 37 -5.96 11.12 -19.90
N GLY A 38 -6.26 12.44 -19.93
CA GLY A 38 -7.61 12.96 -19.75
C GLY A 38 -7.89 13.80 -18.48
N MET A 39 -6.96 14.65 -18.03
CA MET A 39 -7.10 15.48 -16.82
C MET A 39 -8.19 16.58 -16.88
N SER A 40 -9.07 16.58 -17.88
CA SER A 40 -10.02 17.67 -18.13
C SER A 40 -11.48 17.39 -17.71
N GLY A 41 -11.79 16.22 -17.14
CA GLY A 41 -13.19 15.83 -16.89
C GLY A 41 -13.71 16.02 -15.46
N ASN A 42 -12.88 15.82 -14.42
CA ASN A 42 -13.37 15.82 -13.03
C ASN A 42 -12.27 16.22 -12.02
N LYS A 43 -11.84 17.49 -12.07
CA LYS A 43 -10.92 18.06 -11.05
C LYS A 43 -11.51 18.06 -9.62
N GLY A 44 -12.75 17.62 -9.44
CA GLY A 44 -13.46 17.60 -8.17
C GLY A 44 -12.86 16.63 -7.14
N ILE A 45 -12.25 15.50 -7.55
CA ILE A 45 -11.75 14.53 -6.57
C ILE A 45 -10.46 14.96 -5.87
N ALA A 46 -9.65 15.84 -6.49
CA ALA A 46 -8.39 16.27 -5.91
C ALA A 46 -8.58 16.91 -4.52
N GLY A 47 -7.73 16.54 -3.57
CA GLY A 47 -7.80 16.98 -2.17
C GLY A 47 -7.55 15.83 -1.19
N THR A 48 -7.72 16.14 0.10
CA THR A 48 -7.60 15.16 1.20
C THR A 48 -8.99 14.81 1.71
N TRP A 49 -9.22 13.53 1.97
CA TRP A 49 -10.52 12.95 2.30
C TRP A 49 -10.40 11.99 3.48
N LEU A 50 -11.45 11.93 4.29
CA LEU A 50 -11.70 10.84 5.21
C LEU A 50 -12.63 9.85 4.51
N THR A 51 -12.12 8.66 4.21
CA THR A 51 -12.83 7.61 3.48
C THR A 51 -13.14 6.46 4.43
N THR A 52 -14.35 5.93 4.37
CA THR A 52 -14.81 4.80 5.17
C THR A 52 -15.11 3.60 4.25
N TYR A 53 -14.41 2.49 4.46
CA TYR A 53 -14.63 1.21 3.77
C TYR A 53 -15.59 0.34 4.56
N ASP A 54 -16.58 -0.22 3.87
CA ASP A 54 -17.61 -1.14 4.39
C ASP A 54 -18.30 -0.65 5.68
N GLY A 55 -18.32 0.67 5.89
CA GLY A 55 -18.84 1.30 7.11
C GLY A 55 -18.02 1.06 8.37
N GLN A 56 -16.83 0.46 8.29
CA GLN A 56 -16.09 -0.03 9.45
C GLN A 56 -14.66 0.50 9.60
N ARG A 57 -14.00 0.86 8.49
CA ARG A 57 -12.57 1.21 8.47
C ARG A 57 -12.36 2.54 7.85
N ASN A 58 -11.54 3.38 8.47
CA ASN A 58 -11.27 4.72 7.99
C ASN A 58 -9.87 4.84 7.37
N THR A 59 -9.74 5.70 6.39
CA THR A 59 -8.46 6.10 5.83
C THR A 59 -8.42 7.58 5.54
N PHE A 60 -7.23 8.17 5.63
CA PHE A 60 -6.95 9.42 4.95
C PHE A 60 -6.51 9.13 3.52
N THR A 61 -7.29 9.60 2.55
CA THR A 61 -6.97 9.51 1.13
C THR A 61 -6.55 10.88 0.62
N GLN A 62 -5.39 10.96 -0.02
CA GLN A 62 -4.98 12.13 -0.78
C GLN A 62 -5.03 11.82 -2.28
N TRP A 63 -5.79 12.63 -3.02
CA TRP A 63 -5.84 12.62 -4.48
C TRP A 63 -5.12 13.88 -4.98
N ARG A 64 -4.01 13.71 -5.69
CA ARG A 64 -3.22 14.81 -6.20
C ARG A 64 -3.58 15.12 -7.64
N LYS A 65 -3.57 16.41 -8.00
CA LYS A 65 -3.94 16.90 -9.36
C LYS A 65 -3.06 16.35 -10.49
N ASP A 66 -1.89 15.83 -10.16
CA ASP A 66 -0.96 15.21 -11.09
C ASP A 66 -1.33 13.76 -11.46
N GLY A 67 -2.43 13.23 -10.92
CA GLY A 67 -2.88 11.86 -11.18
C GLY A 67 -2.36 10.84 -10.18
N THR A 68 -1.62 11.25 -9.14
CA THR A 68 -1.17 10.34 -8.07
C THR A 68 -2.14 10.33 -6.89
N ALA A 69 -2.14 9.25 -6.13
CA ALA A 69 -2.92 9.09 -4.91
C ALA A 69 -2.17 8.29 -3.84
N SER A 70 -2.53 8.54 -2.58
CA SER A 70 -2.01 7.80 -1.44
C SER A 70 -3.09 7.61 -0.39
N GLN A 71 -3.09 6.47 0.29
CA GLN A 71 -3.99 6.20 1.42
C GLN A 71 -3.17 5.75 2.64
N ILE A 72 -3.61 6.18 3.82
CA ILE A 72 -3.16 5.65 5.11
C ILE A 72 -4.38 5.15 5.86
N ILE A 73 -4.56 3.84 5.92
CA ILE A 73 -5.69 3.16 6.56
C ILE A 73 -5.44 3.08 8.06
N ASP A 74 -6.51 3.07 8.87
CA ASP A 74 -6.50 2.86 10.32
C ASP A 74 -6.13 1.43 10.76
N PHE A 75 -5.28 0.78 9.98
CA PHE A 75 -4.65 -0.50 10.27
C PHE A 75 -3.34 -0.34 11.04
N ALA A 76 -2.98 -1.40 11.77
CA ALA A 76 -1.63 -1.53 12.27
C ALA A 76 -0.65 -1.58 11.07
N PRO A 77 0.49 -0.86 11.08
CA PRO A 77 1.40 -0.82 9.93
C PRO A 77 1.82 -2.19 9.40
N LYS A 78 1.91 -3.20 10.29
CA LYS A 78 2.24 -4.57 9.95
C LYS A 78 1.28 -5.23 8.94
N THR A 79 -0.01 -4.86 8.93
CA THR A 79 -0.98 -5.44 7.98
C THR A 79 -0.98 -4.72 6.64
N GLY A 80 -0.12 -3.72 6.44
CA GLY A 80 -0.10 -2.88 5.26
C GLY A 80 -1.11 -1.74 5.37
N ASN A 81 -0.71 -0.68 6.08
CA ASN A 81 -1.59 0.47 6.30
C ASN A 81 -1.35 1.63 5.31
N ALA A 82 -0.25 1.60 4.57
CA ALA A 82 0.15 2.65 3.64
C ALA A 82 0.17 2.12 2.21
N GLN A 83 -0.35 2.93 1.29
CA GLN A 83 -0.45 2.58 -0.13
C GLN A 83 -0.33 3.83 -1.01
N LEU A 84 0.16 3.62 -2.21
CA LEU A 84 0.39 4.66 -3.22
C LEU A 84 0.04 4.15 -4.61
N GLY A 85 -0.21 5.06 -5.54
CA GLY A 85 -0.49 4.73 -6.93
C GLY A 85 -1.12 5.91 -7.65
N ASP A 86 -1.98 5.60 -8.62
CA ASP A 86 -2.43 6.56 -9.62
C ASP A 86 -3.94 6.49 -9.84
N TRP A 87 -4.51 7.59 -10.35
CA TRP A 87 -5.91 7.72 -10.68
C TRP A 87 -6.14 8.44 -12.00
N LYS A 88 -7.33 8.21 -12.57
CA LYS A 88 -7.80 8.90 -13.78
C LYS A 88 -9.30 9.17 -13.73
N VAL A 89 -9.74 10.15 -14.50
CA VAL A 89 -11.16 10.40 -14.76
C VAL A 89 -11.62 9.48 -15.89
N ASN A 90 -12.78 8.87 -15.72
CA ASN A 90 -13.44 8.05 -16.73
C ASN A 90 -14.42 8.91 -17.56
N GLY A 91 -14.72 8.46 -18.78
CA GLY A 91 -15.60 9.19 -19.71
C GLY A 91 -17.06 9.30 -19.26
N ASP A 92 -17.47 8.55 -18.23
CA ASP A 92 -18.81 8.51 -17.65
C ASP A 92 -18.95 9.40 -16.39
N GLY A 93 -17.92 10.17 -16.05
CA GLY A 93 -17.90 11.04 -14.88
C GLY A 93 -17.43 10.37 -13.59
N THR A 94 -17.09 9.07 -13.62
CA THR A 94 -16.44 8.38 -12.50
C THR A 94 -14.93 8.61 -12.48
N VAL A 95 -14.28 8.20 -11.39
CA VAL A 95 -12.82 8.19 -11.23
C VAL A 95 -12.38 6.76 -10.96
N SER A 96 -11.35 6.29 -11.66
CA SER A 96 -10.70 5.02 -11.33
C SER A 96 -9.39 5.24 -10.61
N LEU A 97 -9.12 4.39 -9.63
CA LEU A 97 -7.92 4.39 -8.81
C LEU A 97 -7.25 3.02 -8.89
N TYR A 98 -5.92 3.01 -8.89
CA TYR A 98 -5.10 1.85 -8.61
C TYR A 98 -4.09 2.19 -7.52
N LEU A 99 -4.04 1.39 -6.46
CA LEU A 99 -3.09 1.54 -5.36
C LEU A 99 -2.36 0.22 -5.11
N ILE A 100 -1.13 0.32 -4.64
CA ILE A 100 -0.31 -0.80 -4.19
C ILE A 100 0.28 -0.50 -2.80
N GLY A 101 0.40 -1.52 -1.96
CA GLY A 101 1.02 -1.42 -0.65
C GLY A 101 1.74 -2.71 -0.25
N TRP A 102 2.54 -2.64 0.80
CA TRP A 102 3.32 -3.77 1.33
C TRP A 102 2.60 -4.45 2.48
N SER A 103 2.81 -5.76 2.63
CA SER A 103 2.34 -6.54 3.78
C SER A 103 3.53 -7.12 4.55
N PHE A 104 3.43 -7.16 5.88
CA PHE A 104 4.47 -7.66 6.76
C PHE A 104 3.95 -8.81 7.64
N ASP A 105 4.88 -9.49 8.32
CA ASP A 105 4.53 -10.49 9.32
C ASP A 105 3.81 -9.89 10.54
N ASP A 106 3.27 -10.75 11.40
CA ASP A 106 2.53 -10.32 12.60
C ASP A 106 3.33 -9.47 13.59
N LYS A 107 4.67 -9.46 13.45
CA LYS A 107 5.59 -8.65 14.26
C LYS A 107 6.01 -7.36 13.55
N GLY A 108 5.70 -7.20 12.27
CA GLY A 108 6.13 -6.09 11.42
C GLY A 108 7.61 -6.16 11.03
N ASN A 109 8.26 -7.32 11.18
CA ASN A 109 9.72 -7.44 11.04
C ASN A 109 10.15 -7.87 9.63
N ALA A 110 9.36 -8.74 8.98
CA ALA A 110 9.66 -9.26 7.65
C ALA A 110 8.56 -8.90 6.67
N LEU A 111 8.96 -8.58 5.43
CA LEU A 111 8.05 -8.47 4.30
C LEU A 111 7.48 -9.86 3.99
N THR A 112 6.15 -9.96 3.90
CA THR A 112 5.44 -11.22 3.62
C THR A 112 4.73 -11.21 2.28
N GLY A 113 4.53 -10.02 1.70
CA GLY A 113 3.80 -9.87 0.45
C GLY A 113 3.52 -8.41 0.11
N TYR A 114 2.55 -8.23 -0.78
CA TYR A 114 2.03 -6.95 -1.20
C TYR A 114 0.53 -7.07 -1.47
N PHE A 115 -0.15 -5.95 -1.60
CA PHE A 115 -1.54 -5.93 -2.01
C PHE A 115 -1.78 -4.86 -3.05
N THR A 116 -2.73 -5.12 -3.94
CA THR A 116 -3.21 -4.15 -4.91
C THR A 116 -4.65 -3.84 -4.60
N LYS A 117 -5.06 -2.62 -4.95
CA LYS A 117 -6.42 -2.17 -4.78
C LYS A 117 -6.87 -1.38 -5.99
N THR A 118 -8.09 -1.63 -6.44
CA THR A 118 -8.75 -0.80 -7.44
C THR A 118 -9.99 -0.15 -6.83
N GLU A 119 -10.30 1.09 -7.23
CA GLU A 119 -11.55 1.75 -6.88
C GLU A 119 -12.20 2.34 -8.13
N THR A 120 -13.52 2.42 -8.12
CA THR A 120 -14.28 3.26 -9.07
C THR A 120 -15.28 4.11 -8.29
N ASP A 121 -15.08 5.43 -8.35
CA ASP A 121 -15.73 6.40 -7.48
C ASP A 121 -16.55 7.42 -8.25
N THR A 122 -17.69 7.79 -7.69
CA THR A 122 -18.51 8.92 -8.14
C THR A 122 -18.38 10.08 -7.16
N VAL A 123 -17.97 11.25 -7.66
CA VAL A 123 -17.80 12.46 -6.85
C VAL A 123 -19.07 13.30 -6.84
N SER A 124 -19.51 13.73 -5.66
CA SER A 124 -20.63 14.64 -5.47
C SER A 124 -20.24 15.73 -4.45
N GLY A 125 -19.70 16.85 -4.96
CA GLY A 125 -19.29 18.00 -4.14
C GLY A 125 -18.16 17.66 -3.14
N ASN A 126 -18.51 17.64 -1.86
CA ASN A 126 -17.59 17.31 -0.75
C ASN A 126 -17.68 15.86 -0.28
N SER A 127 -18.32 15.00 -1.08
CA SER A 127 -18.38 13.57 -0.85
C SER A 127 -18.03 12.80 -2.11
N TYR A 128 -17.59 11.55 -1.95
CA TYR A 128 -17.60 10.56 -3.03
C TYR A 128 -17.99 9.20 -2.47
N SER A 129 -18.43 8.31 -3.35
CA SER A 129 -18.75 6.92 -3.00
C SER A 129 -18.43 6.01 -4.18
N GLY A 130 -18.11 4.76 -3.89
CA GLY A 130 -17.71 3.83 -4.92
C GLY A 130 -17.61 2.39 -4.45
N ASN A 131 -17.05 1.59 -5.34
CA ASN A 131 -16.71 0.19 -5.11
C ASN A 131 -15.21 0.02 -5.15
N PHE A 132 -14.71 -0.95 -4.39
CA PHE A 132 -13.30 -1.32 -4.43
C PHE A 132 -13.13 -2.83 -4.44
N GLU A 133 -12.01 -3.26 -5.01
CA GLU A 133 -11.47 -4.61 -4.86
C GLU A 133 -10.08 -4.47 -4.24
N VAL A 134 -9.76 -5.29 -3.25
CA VAL A 134 -8.41 -5.44 -2.72
C VAL A 134 -7.97 -6.90 -2.83
N THR A 135 -6.76 -7.11 -3.35
CA THR A 135 -6.17 -8.44 -3.49
C THR A 135 -4.78 -8.43 -2.86
N PHE A 136 -4.57 -9.36 -1.93
CA PHE A 136 -3.29 -9.59 -1.25
C PHE A 136 -2.58 -10.77 -1.89
N TYR A 137 -1.27 -10.62 -2.04
CA TYR A 137 -0.38 -11.59 -2.64
C TYR A 137 0.75 -11.94 -1.68
N ASP A 138 1.22 -13.19 -1.72
CA ASP A 138 2.52 -13.54 -1.17
C ASP A 138 3.66 -13.00 -2.07
N LEU A 139 4.91 -13.17 -1.64
CA LEU A 139 6.09 -12.72 -2.42
C LEU A 139 6.25 -13.44 -3.77
N GLY A 140 5.65 -14.63 -3.93
CA GLY A 140 5.64 -15.37 -5.18
C GLY A 140 4.60 -14.85 -6.18
N GLY A 141 3.71 -13.94 -5.76
CA GLY A 141 2.60 -13.44 -6.56
C GLY A 141 1.35 -14.31 -6.49
N ASN A 142 1.26 -15.26 -5.54
CA ASN A 142 0.05 -16.04 -5.34
C ASN A 142 -0.94 -15.25 -4.49
N ILE A 143 -2.23 -15.28 -4.87
CA ILE A 143 -3.29 -14.64 -4.10
C ILE A 143 -3.45 -15.37 -2.76
N VAL A 144 -3.36 -14.62 -1.67
CA VAL A 144 -3.60 -15.13 -0.30
C VAL A 144 -4.95 -14.69 0.26
N PHE A 145 -5.48 -13.57 -0.22
CA PHE A 145 -6.77 -13.03 0.19
C PHE A 145 -7.29 -12.05 -0.87
N GLN A 146 -8.60 -12.00 -1.06
CA GLN A 146 -9.27 -11.02 -1.92
C GLN A 146 -10.59 -10.60 -1.27
N HIS A 147 -10.94 -9.32 -1.43
CA HIS A 147 -12.18 -8.75 -0.92
C HIS A 147 -12.71 -7.65 -1.82
N ASP A 148 -14.02 -7.68 -2.06
CA ASP A 148 -14.77 -6.65 -2.75
C ASP A 148 -15.66 -5.91 -1.75
N GLY A 149 -15.73 -4.59 -1.88
CA GLY A 149 -16.51 -3.78 -0.94
C GLY A 149 -16.98 -2.45 -1.49
N THR A 150 -17.47 -1.64 -0.57
CA THR A 150 -17.97 -0.28 -0.85
C THR A 150 -17.27 0.74 0.00
N LEU A 151 -17.25 1.98 -0.49
CA LEU A 151 -16.67 3.09 0.25
C LEU A 151 -17.54 4.34 0.15
N THR A 152 -17.43 5.18 1.18
CA THR A 152 -17.89 6.56 1.15
C THR A 152 -16.79 7.46 1.67
N ALA A 153 -16.78 8.73 1.27
CA ALA A 153 -15.77 9.67 1.72
C ALA A 153 -16.33 11.07 1.92
N THR A 154 -15.69 11.82 2.82
CA THR A 154 -15.95 13.24 3.07
C THR A 154 -14.65 14.03 2.96
N ARG A 155 -14.69 15.17 2.28
CA ARG A 155 -13.51 16.02 2.09
C ARG A 155 -13.09 16.67 3.40
N VAL A 156 -11.78 16.66 3.68
CA VAL A 156 -11.19 17.26 4.89
C VAL A 156 -10.07 18.27 4.57
N GLY A 157 -9.59 18.38 3.32
CA GLY A 157 -8.58 19.37 2.92
C GLY A 157 -8.43 19.54 1.40
N GLN A 158 -7.75 20.61 0.98
CA GLN A 158 -7.41 20.94 -0.43
C GLN A 158 -6.00 21.53 -0.55
#